data_AF-A0A7W1TFT2-F1
#
_entry.id   AF-A0A7W1TFT2-F1
#
_cell.length_a   1.000
_cell.length_b   1.000
_cell.length_c   1.000
_cell.angle_alpha   90.00
_cell.angle_beta   90.00
_cell.angle_gamma   90.00
#
_symmetry.space_group_name_H-M   'P 1'
#
loop_
_entity.id
_entity.type
_entity.pdbx_description
1 polymer ?
#
loop_
_entity_poly.entity_id
_entity_poly.type
_entity_poly.pdbx_seq_one_letter_code
_entity_poly.pdbx_strand_id
1 'polypeptide(L)'
;PAPAPVVAVAAPTPTPVTVELKDLMGPTGDGAANFGYDEGNSRIFMYSNGAVGLPLKIAADGDYELTISAACDEADGTKAKFSVSLDEQVVAAEVTCTDTAPKDYVVKVPGAKAGAHKVSIAFLNDSYKEGAYDLNFFVHGVTLKPAK
;
A
#
# COMPACT_ATOMS: atom_id res chain seq x y z
N PRO A 1 48.92 -17.03 -19.60
CA PRO A 1 47.79 -16.93 -18.65
C PRO A 1 46.58 -16.26 -19.33
N ALA A 2 45.57 -17.04 -19.68
CA ALA A 2 44.30 -16.51 -20.17
C ALA A 2 43.48 -15.94 -18.98
N PRO A 3 42.74 -14.84 -19.14
CA PRO A 3 41.88 -14.33 -18.09
C PRO A 3 40.73 -15.31 -17.83
N ALA A 4 40.43 -15.58 -16.56
CA ALA A 4 39.31 -16.40 -16.15
C ALA A 4 37.98 -15.78 -16.64
N PRO A 5 36.98 -16.58 -17.03
CA PRO A 5 35.68 -16.07 -17.41
C PRO A 5 35.05 -15.42 -16.19
N VAL A 6 34.68 -14.15 -16.30
CA VAL A 6 33.87 -13.45 -15.30
C VAL A 6 32.52 -14.16 -15.32
N VAL A 7 32.23 -14.94 -14.28
CA VAL A 7 30.91 -15.56 -14.10
C VAL A 7 29.93 -14.41 -13.97
N ALA A 8 29.15 -14.17 -15.03
CA ALA A 8 28.01 -13.24 -14.96
C ALA A 8 27.08 -13.78 -13.88
N VAL A 9 27.06 -13.12 -12.72
CA VAL A 9 26.06 -13.37 -11.69
C VAL A 9 24.73 -13.06 -12.37
N ALA A 10 23.90 -14.08 -12.57
CA ALA A 10 22.58 -13.91 -13.15
C ALA A 10 21.84 -12.81 -12.37
N ALA A 11 21.32 -11.82 -13.08
CA ALA A 11 20.51 -10.78 -12.44
C ALA A 11 19.34 -11.44 -11.69
N PRO A 12 19.02 -10.99 -10.47
CA PRO A 12 17.89 -11.54 -9.73
C PRO A 12 16.60 -11.39 -10.56
N THR A 13 15.77 -12.43 -10.57
CA THR A 13 14.52 -12.41 -11.33
C THR A 13 13.42 -11.71 -10.54
N PRO A 14 12.59 -10.85 -11.17
CA PRO A 14 11.40 -10.28 -10.54
C PRO A 14 10.49 -11.38 -9.98
N THR A 15 10.08 -11.25 -8.72
CA THR A 15 9.18 -12.21 -8.05
C THR A 15 8.06 -11.45 -7.34
N PRO A 16 6.88 -12.08 -7.15
CA PRO A 16 5.82 -11.51 -6.31
C PRO A 16 6.28 -11.28 -4.88
N VAL A 17 5.89 -10.15 -4.30
CA VAL A 17 6.19 -9.76 -2.92
C VAL A 17 4.88 -9.48 -2.20
N THR A 18 4.63 -10.19 -1.11
CA THR A 18 3.55 -9.85 -0.17
C THR A 18 4.13 -8.99 0.95
N VAL A 19 3.49 -7.88 1.26
CA VAL A 19 3.92 -6.95 2.29
C VAL A 19 3.30 -7.32 3.63
N GLU A 20 4.11 -7.33 4.68
CA GLU A 20 3.67 -7.59 6.05
C GLU A 20 2.98 -6.34 6.63
N LEU A 21 1.65 -6.39 6.77
CA LEU A 21 0.86 -5.25 7.25
C LEU A 21 1.16 -4.85 8.70
N LYS A 22 1.66 -5.77 9.51
CA LYS A 22 2.07 -5.53 10.91
C LYS A 22 3.29 -4.62 11.02
N ASP A 23 4.09 -4.52 9.96
CA ASP A 23 5.26 -3.63 9.90
C ASP A 23 4.86 -2.21 9.48
N LEU A 24 3.59 -1.82 9.69
CA LEU A 24 3.13 -0.49 9.33
C LEU A 24 3.92 0.60 10.05
N MET A 25 4.12 1.68 9.32
CA MET A 25 4.68 2.92 9.80
C MET A 25 3.56 3.95 9.75
N GLY A 26 2.81 4.04 10.84
CA GLY A 26 1.73 5.03 11.00
C GLY A 26 2.26 6.45 11.23
N PRO A 27 1.38 7.46 11.15
CA PRO A 27 1.72 8.82 11.57
C PRO A 27 2.04 8.86 13.07
N THR A 28 2.94 9.77 13.44
CA THR A 28 3.33 10.00 14.83
C THR A 28 2.69 11.27 15.37
N GLY A 29 2.25 11.26 16.63
CA GLY A 29 1.69 12.44 17.31
C GLY A 29 0.20 12.29 17.61
N ASP A 30 -0.47 13.42 17.79
CA ASP A 30 -1.91 13.46 18.04
C ASP A 30 -2.66 12.85 16.86
N GLY A 31 -3.57 11.91 17.14
CA GLY A 31 -4.30 11.15 16.11
C GLY A 31 -3.63 9.86 15.64
N ALA A 32 -2.42 9.52 16.11
CA ALA A 32 -1.77 8.24 15.78
C ALA A 32 -2.63 7.02 16.17
N ALA A 33 -3.46 7.13 17.20
CA ALA A 33 -4.39 6.09 17.62
C ALA A 33 -5.47 5.75 16.57
N ASN A 34 -5.69 6.62 15.58
CA ASN A 34 -6.62 6.40 14.47
C ASN A 34 -6.03 5.53 13.36
N PHE A 35 -4.76 5.11 13.49
CA PHE A 35 -4.05 4.31 12.50
C PHE A 35 -3.37 3.14 13.20
N GLY A 36 -3.55 1.93 12.68
CA GLY A 36 -2.92 0.77 13.31
C GLY A 36 -3.19 -0.53 12.59
N TYR A 37 -2.53 -1.59 13.06
CA TYR A 37 -2.81 -2.96 12.65
C TYR A 37 -3.78 -3.58 13.66
N ASP A 38 -4.88 -4.12 13.15
CA ASP A 38 -5.83 -4.93 13.89
C ASP A 38 -5.47 -6.41 13.67
N GLU A 39 -4.83 -7.02 14.67
CA GLU A 39 -4.44 -8.44 14.62
C GLU A 39 -5.65 -9.37 14.50
N GLY A 40 -6.79 -9.01 15.11
CA GLY A 40 -7.99 -9.83 15.11
C GLY A 40 -8.63 -9.94 13.72
N ASN A 41 -8.57 -8.87 12.93
CA ASN A 41 -9.10 -8.83 11.57
C ASN A 41 -8.01 -8.89 10.49
N SER A 42 -6.73 -8.97 10.88
CA SER A 42 -5.56 -9.00 9.98
C SER A 42 -5.57 -7.87 8.95
N ARG A 43 -5.84 -6.63 9.38
CA ARG A 43 -5.96 -5.46 8.51
C ARG A 43 -5.37 -4.22 9.14
N ILE A 44 -4.99 -3.25 8.31
CA ILE A 44 -4.73 -1.88 8.78
C ILE A 44 -6.06 -1.14 8.84
N PHE A 45 -6.28 -0.40 9.92
CA PHE A 45 -7.38 0.55 10.04
C PHE A 45 -6.85 1.97 9.93
N MET A 46 -7.63 2.83 9.26
CA MET A 46 -7.41 4.26 9.14
C MET A 46 -8.76 4.94 9.41
N TYR A 47 -8.94 5.39 10.66
CA TYR A 47 -10.15 6.06 11.14
C TYR A 47 -10.13 7.58 10.94
N SER A 48 -9.06 8.10 10.32
CA SER A 48 -9.00 9.50 9.95
C SER A 48 -8.06 9.70 8.77
N ASN A 49 -8.08 10.89 8.16
CA ASN A 49 -7.25 11.20 7.01
C ASN A 49 -5.77 11.20 7.42
N GLY A 50 -4.93 10.55 6.62
CA GLY A 50 -3.52 10.38 6.93
C GLY A 50 -2.88 9.32 6.06
N ALA A 51 -1.58 9.12 6.24
CA ALA A 51 -0.82 8.15 5.46
C ALA A 51 -0.17 7.11 6.36
N VAL A 52 -0.21 5.85 5.93
CA VAL A 52 0.56 4.75 6.51
C VAL A 52 1.63 4.33 5.50
N GLY A 53 2.83 4.06 6.00
CA GLY A 53 3.92 3.48 5.22
C GLY A 53 4.04 1.99 5.48
N LEU A 54 4.44 1.22 4.47
CA LEU A 54 4.74 -0.20 4.58
C LEU A 54 6.08 -0.49 3.91
N PRO A 55 6.99 -1.22 4.57
CA PRO A 55 8.25 -1.60 3.97
C PRO A 55 8.02 -2.58 2.82
N LEU A 56 8.65 -2.32 1.68
CA LEU A 56 8.59 -3.17 0.50
C LEU A 56 10.01 -3.45 0.02
N LYS A 57 10.36 -4.72 -0.17
CA LYS A 57 11.65 -5.10 -0.75
C LYS A 57 11.45 -5.62 -2.17
N ILE A 58 12.00 -4.91 -3.15
CA ILE A 58 11.93 -5.28 -4.56
C ILE A 58 13.20 -6.04 -4.93
N ALA A 59 13.05 -7.23 -5.52
CA ALA A 59 14.17 -8.12 -5.82
C ALA A 59 15.01 -7.66 -7.02
N ALA A 60 14.38 -7.02 -8.02
CA ALA A 60 14.99 -6.67 -9.29
C ALA A 60 14.36 -5.40 -9.89
N ASP A 61 15.11 -4.65 -10.69
CA ASP A 61 14.56 -3.55 -11.47
C ASP A 61 13.49 -4.07 -12.44
N GLY A 62 12.41 -3.30 -12.64
CA GLY A 62 11.39 -3.66 -13.63
C GLY A 62 10.08 -2.91 -13.47
N ASP A 63 9.12 -3.25 -14.32
CA ASP A 63 7.75 -2.79 -14.22
C ASP A 63 6.95 -3.75 -13.33
N TYR A 64 6.14 -3.19 -12.45
CA TYR A 64 5.35 -3.96 -11.49
C TYR A 64 3.88 -3.51 -11.45
N GLU A 65 3.04 -4.38 -10.92
CA GLU A 65 1.67 -4.11 -10.53
C GLU A 65 1.56 -4.24 -9.01
N LEU A 66 1.16 -3.15 -8.36
CA LEU A 66 0.89 -3.09 -6.94
C LEU A 66 -0.61 -3.28 -6.72
N THR A 67 -0.98 -4.37 -6.06
CA THR A 67 -2.36 -4.67 -5.68
C THR A 67 -2.57 -4.28 -4.22
N ILE A 68 -3.52 -3.37 -3.99
CA ILE A 68 -4.00 -3.00 -2.67
C ILE A 68 -5.36 -3.69 -2.48
N SER A 69 -5.47 -4.61 -1.53
CA SER A 69 -6.75 -5.16 -1.12
C SER A 69 -7.32 -4.26 -0.02
N ALA A 70 -8.41 -3.56 -0.31
CA ALA A 70 -8.96 -2.55 0.58
C ALA A 70 -10.49 -2.60 0.67
N ALA A 71 -11.00 -2.10 1.79
CA ALA A 71 -12.42 -1.93 2.08
C ALA A 71 -12.65 -0.57 2.74
N CYS A 72 -13.88 -0.11 2.75
CA CYS A 72 -14.25 1.16 3.37
C CYS A 72 -15.69 1.17 3.83
N ASP A 73 -15.94 1.96 4.87
CA ASP A 73 -17.30 2.32 5.25
C ASP A 73 -17.88 3.35 4.27
N GLU A 74 -19.15 3.67 4.46
CA GLU A 74 -19.83 4.76 3.77
C GLU A 74 -20.29 5.80 4.77
N ALA A 75 -20.06 7.07 4.45
CA ALA A 75 -20.52 8.18 5.26
C ALA A 75 -21.24 9.17 4.35
N ASP A 76 -22.53 9.38 4.62
CA ASP A 76 -23.37 10.33 3.87
C ASP A 76 -23.31 10.15 2.34
N GLY A 77 -23.41 8.91 1.86
CA GLY A 77 -23.32 8.56 0.44
C GLY A 77 -21.91 8.69 -0.17
N THR A 78 -20.89 8.94 0.67
CA THR A 78 -19.49 9.08 0.25
C THR A 78 -18.69 7.87 0.67
N LYS A 79 -17.83 7.38 -0.24
CA LYS A 79 -16.84 6.32 0.03
C LYS A 79 -15.46 6.91 0.28
N ALA A 80 -14.62 6.13 0.96
CA ALA A 80 -13.23 6.49 1.16
C ALA A 80 -12.49 6.59 -0.17
N LYS A 81 -11.63 7.59 -0.28
CA LYS A 81 -10.68 7.81 -1.36
C LYS A 81 -9.28 7.68 -0.78
N PHE A 82 -8.41 7.01 -1.52
CA PHE A 82 -7.02 6.85 -1.11
C PHE A 82 -6.03 7.15 -2.23
N SER A 83 -4.81 7.52 -1.87
CA SER A 83 -3.68 7.60 -2.79
C SER A 83 -2.67 6.50 -2.46
N VAL A 84 -1.83 6.17 -3.44
CA VAL A 84 -0.75 5.20 -3.32
C VAL A 84 0.52 5.83 -3.85
N SER A 85 1.60 5.74 -3.07
CA SER A 85 2.93 6.19 -3.46
C SER A 85 3.95 5.08 -3.26
N LEU A 86 4.95 5.00 -4.13
CA LEU A 86 6.17 4.24 -3.91
C LEU A 86 7.29 5.24 -3.59
N ASP A 87 7.86 5.13 -2.41
CA ASP A 87 8.72 6.13 -1.79
C ASP A 87 8.02 7.50 -1.74
N GLU A 88 8.53 8.49 -2.49
CA GLU A 88 7.97 9.84 -2.62
C GLU A 88 7.17 10.01 -3.92
N GLN A 89 7.16 9.00 -4.80
CA GLN A 89 6.47 9.07 -6.09
C GLN A 89 5.03 8.56 -5.96
N VAL A 90 4.07 9.46 -6.21
CA VAL A 90 2.65 9.10 -6.31
C VAL A 90 2.42 8.24 -7.55
N VAL A 91 1.99 7.00 -7.35
CA VAL A 91 1.66 6.03 -8.42
C VAL A 91 0.16 5.94 -8.67
N ALA A 92 -0.67 6.32 -7.69
CA ALA A 92 -2.10 6.57 -7.84
C ALA A 92 -2.51 7.76 -6.98
N ALA A 93 -2.97 8.86 -7.59
CA ALA A 93 -3.28 10.08 -6.87
C ALA A 93 -4.63 10.04 -6.14
N GLU A 94 -5.62 9.37 -6.72
CA GLU A 94 -6.95 9.21 -6.14
C GLU A 94 -7.58 7.91 -6.64
N VAL A 95 -7.91 7.02 -5.71
CA VAL A 95 -8.63 5.77 -5.95
C VAL A 95 -9.83 5.75 -5.01
N THR A 96 -11.03 5.63 -5.58
CA THR A 96 -12.26 5.49 -4.81
C THR A 96 -12.42 4.03 -4.39
N CYS A 97 -12.45 3.79 -3.08
CA CYS A 97 -12.88 2.50 -2.56
C CYS A 97 -14.37 2.29 -2.84
N THR A 98 -14.75 1.05 -3.12
CA THR A 98 -16.05 0.73 -3.73
C THR A 98 -16.97 -0.11 -2.83
N ASP A 99 -16.43 -0.75 -1.80
CA ASP A 99 -17.12 -1.82 -1.10
C ASP A 99 -16.67 -1.91 0.38
N THR A 100 -17.58 -2.40 1.23
CA THR A 100 -17.31 -2.71 2.64
C THR A 100 -16.62 -4.06 2.80
N ALA A 101 -16.69 -4.92 1.77
CA ALA A 101 -15.86 -6.10 1.65
C ALA A 101 -14.54 -5.79 0.92
N PRO A 102 -13.44 -6.52 1.22
CA PRO A 102 -12.16 -6.30 0.54
C PRO A 102 -12.28 -6.46 -0.99
N LYS A 103 -11.76 -5.46 -1.72
CA LYS A 103 -11.59 -5.47 -3.17
C LYS A 103 -10.15 -5.14 -3.53
N ASP A 104 -9.70 -5.72 -4.64
CA ASP A 104 -8.36 -5.50 -5.15
C ASP A 104 -8.34 -4.28 -6.09
N TYR A 105 -7.45 -3.33 -5.78
CA TYR A 105 -7.16 -2.16 -6.57
C TYR A 105 -5.74 -2.28 -7.11
N VAL A 106 -5.61 -2.40 -8.43
CA VAL A 106 -4.31 -2.62 -9.10
C VAL A 106 -3.77 -1.30 -9.64
N VAL A 107 -2.55 -0.96 -9.24
CA VAL A 107 -1.82 0.25 -9.64
C VAL A 107 -0.55 -0.16 -10.37
N LYS A 108 -0.25 0.48 -11.49
CA LYS A 108 0.99 0.24 -12.24
C LYS A 108 2.15 1.03 -11.64
N VAL A 109 3.29 0.38 -11.51
CA VAL A 109 4.53 0.95 -10.98
C VAL A 109 5.63 0.74 -12.02
N PRO A 110 5.75 1.63 -13.02
CA PRO A 110 6.77 1.51 -14.06
C PRO A 110 8.16 1.85 -13.51
N GLY A 111 9.17 1.11 -13.96
CA GLY A 111 10.58 1.39 -13.68
C GLY A 111 10.98 1.33 -12.20
N ALA A 112 10.31 0.51 -11.40
CA ALA A 112 10.68 0.30 -10.00
C ALA A 112 12.12 -0.26 -9.90
N LYS A 113 12.87 0.20 -8.90
CA LYS A 113 14.24 -0.23 -8.66
C LYS A 113 14.30 -1.39 -7.69
N ALA A 114 15.33 -2.22 -7.79
CA ALA A 114 15.64 -3.21 -6.79
C ALA A 114 16.10 -2.51 -5.50
N GLY A 115 15.71 -3.05 -4.35
CA GLY A 115 16.13 -2.49 -3.06
C GLY A 115 15.02 -2.45 -2.03
N ALA A 116 15.28 -1.68 -0.97
CA ALA A 116 14.29 -1.36 0.04
C ALA A 116 13.55 -0.09 -0.39
N HIS A 117 12.23 -0.17 -0.33
CA HIS A 117 11.30 0.88 -0.70
C HIS A 117 10.21 0.98 0.38
N LYS A 118 9.41 2.03 0.29
CA LYS A 118 8.23 2.22 1.13
C LYS A 118 7.00 2.41 0.26
N VAL A 119 5.99 1.56 0.42
CA VAL A 119 4.65 1.83 -0.12
C VAL A 119 3.91 2.71 0.88
N SER A 120 3.44 3.88 0.45
CA SER A 120 2.60 4.74 1.28
C SER A 120 1.17 4.71 0.76
N ILE A 121 0.20 4.48 1.65
CA ILE A 121 -1.23 4.50 1.35
C ILE A 121 -1.83 5.61 2.20
N ALA A 122 -2.50 6.59 1.57
CA ALA A 122 -3.09 7.72 2.28
C ALA A 122 -4.59 7.77 2.11
N PHE A 123 -5.34 7.85 3.22
CA PHE A 123 -6.77 8.12 3.24
C PHE A 123 -7.02 9.63 3.13
N LEU A 124 -7.81 10.05 2.13
CA LEU A 124 -7.83 11.44 1.64
C LEU A 124 -9.05 12.26 2.08
N ASN A 125 -10.20 11.64 2.29
CA ASN A 125 -11.50 12.33 2.41
C ASN A 125 -12.29 11.90 3.64
N ASP A 126 -11.61 11.78 4.78
CA ASP A 126 -12.25 11.51 6.07
C ASP A 126 -13.47 12.42 6.31
N SER A 127 -14.53 11.83 6.83
CA SER A 127 -15.82 12.48 7.08
C SER A 127 -16.49 11.82 8.28
N TYR A 128 -16.51 12.56 9.39
CA TYR A 128 -17.04 12.08 10.66
C TYR A 128 -18.08 13.05 11.21
N LYS A 129 -19.17 12.49 11.73
CA LYS A 129 -20.18 13.22 12.52
C LYS A 129 -20.70 12.30 13.62
N GLU A 130 -20.41 12.69 14.87
CA GLU A 130 -20.82 11.96 16.07
C GLU A 130 -22.32 11.63 16.04
N GLY A 131 -22.63 10.35 16.25
CA GLY A 131 -24.00 9.84 16.26
C GLY A 131 -24.70 9.78 14.89
N ALA A 132 -23.99 10.06 13.79
CA ALA A 132 -24.58 10.06 12.45
C ALA A 132 -23.82 9.19 11.45
N TYR A 133 -22.54 9.48 11.18
CA TYR A 133 -21.73 8.75 10.21
C TYR A 133 -20.24 8.83 10.55
N ASP A 134 -19.50 7.85 10.05
CA ASP A 134 -18.06 7.76 10.23
C ASP A 134 -17.44 7.07 9.01
N LEU A 135 -16.51 7.74 8.34
CA LEU A 135 -15.87 7.21 7.13
C LEU A 135 -14.53 6.61 7.47
N ASN A 136 -14.47 5.29 7.46
CA ASN A 136 -13.24 4.56 7.73
C ASN A 136 -12.69 3.89 6.48
N PHE A 137 -11.36 3.74 6.44
CA PHE A 137 -10.65 3.04 5.40
C PHE A 137 -9.83 1.89 5.98
N PHE A 138 -9.83 0.75 5.28
CA PHE A 138 -9.19 -0.48 5.73
C PHE A 138 -8.32 -1.08 4.62
N VAL A 139 -7.12 -1.53 4.98
CA VAL A 139 -6.22 -2.25 4.06
C VAL A 139 -6.03 -3.67 4.55
N HIS A 140 -6.46 -4.64 3.75
CA HIS A 140 -6.42 -6.07 4.02
C HIS A 140 -5.21 -6.77 3.42
N GLY A 141 -4.56 -6.17 2.43
CA GLY A 141 -3.38 -6.75 1.82
C GLY A 141 -2.68 -5.80 0.86
N VAL A 142 -1.37 -5.95 0.74
CA VAL A 142 -0.56 -5.24 -0.24
C VAL A 142 0.37 -6.25 -0.90
N THR A 143 0.27 -6.39 -2.22
CA THR A 143 1.09 -7.32 -2.99
C THR A 143 1.68 -6.63 -4.20
N LEU A 144 2.98 -6.80 -4.43
CA LEU A 144 3.65 -6.37 -5.65
C LEU A 144 3.89 -7.59 -6.55
N LYS A 145 3.55 -7.51 -7.83
CA LYS A 145 3.83 -8.56 -8.82
C LYS A 145 4.56 -7.96 -10.02
N PRO A 146 5.51 -8.67 -10.65
CA PRO A 146 6.06 -8.23 -11.92
C PRO A 146 4.92 -8.00 -12.92
N ALA A 147 4.98 -6.90 -13.66
CA ALA A 147 4.04 -6.65 -14.73
C ALA A 147 4.23 -7.72 -15.82
N LYS A 148 3.12 -8.16 -16.43
CA LYS A 148 3.13 -9.12 -17.54
C LYS A 148 3.55 -8.46 -18.86
#